data_AF-Q8EV91-F1
#
_entry.id   AF-Q8EV91-F1
#
_cell.length_a   1.000
_cell.length_b   1.000
_cell.length_c   1.000
_cell.angle_alpha   90.00
_cell.angle_beta   90.00
_cell.angle_gamma   90.00
#
_symmetry.space_group_name_H-M   'P 1'
#
loop_
_entity.id
_entity.type
_entity.pdbx_description
1 polymer ?
#
loop_
_entity_poly.entity_id
_entity_poly.type
_entity_poly.pdbx_seq_one_letter_code
_entity_poly.pdbx_strand_id
1 'polypeptide(L)'
;MKIKKIKLLKALAMTGAFGIVATVPVIVSSCSSTSDNNGNNNGGNGNQQTQTITPELNETVNLSGSLSDIYDSTGTLNANQKIAADIKDNHLSDVFANGQALSEVSDLSVTVSGEFSRALWTGLTFNGETGNWEDSEDNSNNITIADANKLVYTSESDQINIESLDDLHNKLSVRETLKTALENAGVASIPETTTLAVSNNLGFTNGDLLHVNVTATPTGASATATNYDLQIPVSNLNLVVPNLTITVAGTNVGEANRTTTNFNFNVGIDPTLNFSQTGNAPSATTDEVTGDDAASTILQKLGYTTATGSTDLSNDKISAALGIYNCKFTPTNATENTSATATNNGNKVYTVTVTAEPYDTSYVWDDGSSGSKEFTFDVSLTVN
;
A
#
# COMPACT_ATOMS: atom_id res chain seq x y z
N MET A 1 33.45 21.37 -25.33
CA MET A 1 32.51 21.64 -24.22
C MET A 1 31.98 20.28 -23.77
N LYS A 2 32.39 19.80 -22.58
CA LYS A 2 32.25 18.40 -22.15
C LYS A 2 30.89 18.14 -21.50
N ILE A 3 30.24 17.08 -21.95
CA ILE A 3 28.98 16.52 -21.45
C ILE A 3 29.18 16.01 -20.02
N LYS A 4 28.39 16.50 -19.06
CA LYS A 4 28.32 15.94 -17.71
C LYS A 4 27.31 14.78 -17.71
N LYS A 5 27.84 13.56 -17.61
CA LYS A 5 27.08 12.35 -17.28
C LYS A 5 26.68 12.44 -15.80
N ILE A 6 25.39 12.42 -15.50
CA ILE A 6 24.89 12.15 -14.15
C ILE A 6 24.99 10.63 -13.95
N LYS A 7 25.89 10.22 -13.08
CA LYS A 7 25.94 8.86 -12.54
C LYS A 7 24.90 8.80 -11.43
N LEU A 8 23.77 8.14 -11.69
CA LEU A 8 22.82 7.77 -10.64
C LEU A 8 23.40 6.54 -9.94
N LEU A 9 23.89 6.75 -8.72
CA LEU A 9 24.36 5.68 -7.83
C LEU A 9 23.14 4.84 -7.42
N LYS A 10 23.06 3.61 -7.95
CA LYS A 10 22.28 2.52 -7.35
C LYS A 10 22.88 2.24 -5.97
N ALA A 11 22.30 2.84 -4.93
CA ALA A 11 22.57 2.48 -3.55
C ALA A 11 21.70 1.26 -3.20
N LEU A 12 22.26 0.08 -3.48
CA LEU A 12 22.24 -1.11 -2.62
C LEU A 12 21.03 -1.28 -1.65
N ALA A 13 19.88 -1.72 -2.16
CA ALA A 13 18.92 -2.49 -1.37
C ALA A 13 19.31 -3.98 -1.47
N MET A 14 20.38 -4.36 -0.76
CA MET A 14 20.70 -5.76 -0.51
C MET A 14 20.04 -6.17 0.81
N THR A 15 18.83 -6.71 0.73
CA THR A 15 18.21 -7.44 1.83
C THR A 15 17.56 -8.70 1.29
N GLY A 16 18.34 -9.79 1.28
CA GLY A 16 17.81 -11.09 1.71
C GLY A 16 17.22 -12.07 0.69
N ALA A 17 17.49 -12.00 -0.62
CA ALA A 17 17.23 -13.15 -1.49
C ALA A 17 18.34 -14.21 -1.32
N PHE A 18 18.16 -15.16 -0.39
CA PHE A 18 18.96 -16.40 -0.38
C PHE A 18 18.48 -17.31 -1.52
N GLY A 19 18.90 -16.99 -2.75
CA GLY A 19 18.81 -17.88 -3.91
C GLY A 19 20.07 -18.74 -3.98
N ILE A 20 19.90 -20.06 -3.91
CA ILE A 20 20.95 -21.03 -4.27
C ILE A 20 21.40 -20.70 -5.70
N VAL A 21 22.68 -20.34 -5.86
CA VAL A 21 23.29 -20.06 -7.16
C VAL A 21 23.49 -21.38 -7.89
N ALA A 22 22.47 -21.86 -8.59
CA ALA A 22 22.68 -22.75 -9.71
C ALA A 22 23.01 -21.86 -10.91
N THR A 23 24.27 -21.86 -11.35
CA THR A 23 24.65 -21.28 -12.64
C THR A 23 23.90 -22.02 -13.74
N VAL A 24 22.74 -21.50 -14.14
CA VAL A 24 21.97 -22.06 -15.26
C VAL A 24 22.64 -21.59 -16.56
N PRO A 25 22.94 -22.49 -17.51
CA PRO A 25 23.42 -22.08 -18.82
C PRO A 25 22.32 -21.28 -19.51
N VAL A 26 22.63 -20.04 -19.88
CA VAL A 26 21.82 -19.26 -20.83
C VAL A 26 21.75 -20.08 -22.13
N ILE A 27 20.59 -20.64 -22.46
CA ILE A 27 20.39 -21.27 -23.77
C ILE A 27 20.21 -20.15 -24.77
N VAL A 28 21.35 -19.66 -25.27
CA VAL A 28 21.42 -18.84 -26.47
C VAL A 28 21.13 -19.77 -27.64
N SER A 29 19.86 -19.87 -28.05
CA SER A 29 19.52 -20.59 -29.28
C SER A 29 20.00 -19.75 -30.47
N SER A 30 21.18 -20.10 -30.96
CA SER A 30 21.63 -19.62 -32.26
C SER A 30 20.88 -20.39 -33.33
N CYS A 31 19.95 -19.74 -34.03
CA CYS A 31 19.52 -20.24 -35.33
C CYS A 31 20.73 -20.19 -36.28
N SER A 32 21.46 -21.31 -36.36
CA SER A 32 22.37 -21.63 -37.44
C SER A 32 21.55 -21.84 -38.70
N SER A 33 21.43 -20.81 -39.54
CA SER A 33 21.06 -21.04 -40.94
C SER A 33 22.28 -21.65 -41.64
N THR A 34 22.24 -22.97 -41.85
CA THR A 34 23.15 -23.66 -42.76
C THR A 34 22.94 -23.06 -44.16
N SER A 35 23.88 -22.23 -44.64
CA SER A 35 24.01 -22.00 -46.07
C SER A 35 25.25 -22.76 -46.54
N ASP A 36 25.04 -23.96 -47.06
CA ASP A 36 25.98 -24.55 -48.00
C ASP A 36 26.01 -23.67 -49.24
N ASN A 37 27.06 -22.87 -49.42
CA ASN A 37 27.56 -22.63 -50.77
C ASN A 37 29.05 -22.27 -50.79
N ASN A 38 29.78 -23.12 -51.49
CA ASN A 38 31.18 -23.02 -51.85
C ASN A 38 31.41 -21.78 -52.74
N GLY A 39 32.25 -20.83 -52.31
CA GLY A 39 32.53 -19.63 -53.12
C GLY A 39 33.56 -18.69 -52.48
N ASN A 40 34.68 -18.54 -53.17
CA ASN A 40 35.85 -17.77 -52.79
C ASN A 40 35.59 -16.24 -52.79
N ASN A 41 36.26 -15.53 -51.87
CA ASN A 41 36.68 -14.12 -51.92
C ASN A 41 35.76 -12.97 -51.43
N ASN A 42 36.31 -12.26 -50.44
CA ASN A 42 36.31 -10.80 -50.20
C ASN A 42 35.04 -10.08 -49.67
N GLY A 43 35.22 -9.35 -48.58
CA GLY A 43 34.32 -8.26 -48.14
C GLY A 43 33.73 -8.46 -46.76
N GLY A 44 34.32 -7.81 -45.75
CA GLY A 44 33.76 -7.75 -44.41
C GLY A 44 32.38 -7.11 -44.41
N ASN A 45 31.40 -7.86 -43.92
CA ASN A 45 30.22 -7.32 -43.30
C ASN A 45 29.84 -8.30 -42.19
N GLY A 46 30.06 -7.90 -40.94
CA GLY A 46 29.76 -8.73 -39.79
C GLY A 46 28.28 -9.06 -39.78
N ASN A 47 27.94 -10.33 -40.04
CA ASN A 47 26.64 -10.89 -39.70
C ASN A 47 26.43 -10.68 -38.20
N GLN A 48 25.77 -9.59 -37.83
CA GLN A 48 25.20 -9.48 -36.49
C GLN A 48 24.08 -10.51 -36.45
N GLN A 49 24.38 -11.71 -35.94
CA GLN A 49 23.34 -12.64 -35.51
C GLN A 49 22.46 -11.90 -34.53
N THR A 50 21.24 -11.61 -34.93
CA THR A 50 20.24 -11.02 -34.06
C THR A 50 19.83 -12.11 -33.09
N GLN A 51 20.38 -12.05 -31.87
CA GLN A 51 20.12 -13.05 -30.84
C GLN A 51 18.67 -12.91 -30.37
N THR A 52 17.92 -14.01 -30.40
CA THR A 52 16.54 -14.03 -29.90
C THR A 52 16.55 -14.31 -28.40
N ILE A 53 15.90 -13.45 -27.63
CA ILE A 53 15.71 -13.60 -26.18
C ILE A 53 14.44 -14.42 -25.97
N THR A 54 14.55 -15.60 -25.36
CA THR A 54 13.38 -16.40 -24.94
C THR A 54 13.02 -15.99 -23.52
N PRO A 55 11.85 -15.39 -23.25
CA PRO A 55 11.50 -14.94 -21.89
C PRO A 55 11.45 -16.10 -20.90
N GLU A 56 12.07 -15.90 -19.74
CA GLU A 56 12.12 -16.88 -18.65
C GLU A 56 11.37 -16.32 -17.45
N LEU A 57 10.03 -16.43 -17.45
CA LEU A 57 9.20 -16.03 -16.32
C LEU A 57 9.64 -16.80 -15.06
N ASN A 58 9.40 -16.26 -13.86
CA ASN A 58 9.57 -16.95 -12.56
C ASN A 58 8.28 -17.66 -12.10
N GLU A 59 8.37 -18.86 -11.51
CA GLU A 59 7.19 -19.69 -11.15
C GLU A 59 6.30 -19.00 -10.12
N THR A 60 6.97 -18.32 -9.18
CA THR A 60 6.36 -17.42 -8.21
C THR A 60 7.03 -16.06 -8.36
N VAL A 61 6.22 -15.01 -8.35
CA VAL A 61 6.65 -13.62 -8.36
C VAL A 61 6.13 -12.98 -7.08
N ASN A 62 7.03 -12.39 -6.29
CA ASN A 62 6.68 -11.65 -5.09
C ASN A 62 7.17 -10.21 -5.27
N LEU A 63 6.23 -9.29 -5.42
CA LEU A 63 6.50 -7.86 -5.52
C LEU A 63 5.90 -7.15 -4.30
N SER A 64 6.34 -5.92 -4.10
CA SER A 64 5.74 -4.98 -3.16
C SER A 64 5.80 -3.60 -3.77
N GLY A 65 4.80 -2.77 -3.52
CA GLY A 65 4.73 -1.44 -4.10
C GLY A 65 3.56 -0.64 -3.55
N SER A 66 3.34 0.53 -4.13
CA SER A 66 2.19 1.37 -3.79
C SER A 66 0.89 0.75 -4.31
N LEU A 67 -0.25 1.11 -3.71
CA LEU A 67 -1.56 0.75 -4.27
C LEU A 67 -1.72 1.26 -5.72
N SER A 68 -1.11 2.40 -6.04
CA SER A 68 -1.22 3.05 -7.35
C SER A 68 -0.58 2.26 -8.51
N ASP A 69 0.28 1.28 -8.18
CA ASP A 69 0.93 0.37 -9.13
C ASP A 69 0.00 -0.75 -9.59
N ILE A 70 -1.09 -1.01 -8.85
CA ILE A 70 -2.08 -2.05 -9.18
C ILE A 70 -3.52 -1.55 -9.31
N TYR A 71 -3.80 -0.33 -8.83
CA TYR A 71 -5.14 0.25 -8.81
C TYR A 71 -5.15 1.69 -9.31
N ASP A 72 -6.22 2.06 -10.00
CA ASP A 72 -6.49 3.42 -10.49
C ASP A 72 -7.90 3.84 -10.05
N SER A 73 -7.96 4.77 -9.10
CA SER A 73 -9.22 5.32 -8.60
C SER A 73 -10.00 6.09 -9.66
N THR A 74 -9.34 6.59 -10.71
CA THR A 74 -9.99 7.30 -11.83
C THR A 74 -10.64 6.35 -12.83
N GLY A 75 -10.24 5.08 -12.84
CA GLY A 75 -10.67 4.08 -13.81
C GLY A 75 -10.11 4.29 -15.23
N THR A 76 -9.07 5.11 -15.40
CA THR A 76 -8.41 5.32 -16.70
C THR A 76 -7.67 4.07 -17.16
N LEU A 77 -7.00 3.40 -16.23
CA LEU A 77 -6.32 2.12 -16.45
C LEU A 77 -6.95 1.04 -15.57
N ASN A 78 -7.06 -0.18 -16.12
CA ASN A 78 -7.43 -1.35 -15.32
C ASN A 78 -6.19 -1.96 -14.63
N ALA A 79 -6.43 -2.87 -13.68
CA ALA A 79 -5.37 -3.53 -12.92
C ALA A 79 -4.36 -4.27 -13.81
N ASN A 80 -4.82 -4.93 -14.89
CA ASN A 80 -3.94 -5.59 -15.85
C ASN A 80 -2.93 -4.60 -16.46
N GLN A 81 -3.40 -3.42 -16.86
CA GLN A 81 -2.55 -2.38 -17.45
C GLN A 81 -1.58 -1.78 -16.44
N LYS A 82 -2.04 -1.57 -15.20
CA LYS A 82 -1.23 -1.05 -14.09
C LYS A 82 -0.09 -2.00 -13.73
N ILE A 83 -0.41 -3.26 -13.46
CA ILE A 83 0.58 -4.31 -13.18
C ILE A 83 1.55 -4.48 -14.37
N ALA A 84 1.05 -4.47 -15.61
CA ALA A 84 1.93 -4.59 -16.78
C ALA A 84 2.92 -3.43 -16.90
N ALA A 85 2.48 -2.20 -16.62
CA ALA A 85 3.35 -1.02 -16.64
C ALA A 85 4.40 -1.09 -15.53
N ASP A 86 3.99 -1.41 -14.31
CA ASP A 86 4.90 -1.54 -13.17
C ASP A 86 5.96 -2.64 -13.40
N ILE A 87 5.56 -3.80 -13.91
CA ILE A 87 6.50 -4.87 -14.29
C ILE A 87 7.52 -4.38 -15.31
N LYS A 88 7.07 -3.65 -16.34
CA LYS A 88 7.94 -3.15 -17.41
C LYS A 88 8.95 -2.14 -16.88
N ASP A 89 8.51 -1.23 -16.04
CA ASP A 89 9.29 -0.05 -15.66
C ASP A 89 10.21 -0.35 -14.46
N ASN A 90 9.78 -1.23 -13.55
CA ASN A 90 10.44 -1.43 -12.26
C ASN A 90 10.88 -2.88 -12.00
N HIS A 91 10.10 -3.88 -12.45
CA HIS A 91 10.23 -5.26 -11.94
C HIS A 91 10.58 -6.34 -12.97
N LEU A 92 11.10 -5.98 -14.15
CA LEU A 92 11.48 -6.97 -15.17
C LEU A 92 12.42 -8.07 -14.62
N SER A 93 13.38 -7.68 -13.78
CA SER A 93 14.36 -8.62 -13.21
C SER A 93 13.83 -9.43 -12.03
N ASP A 94 12.72 -9.01 -11.43
CA ASP A 94 12.03 -9.73 -10.36
C ASP A 94 11.02 -10.74 -10.94
N VAL A 95 10.43 -10.40 -12.10
CA VAL A 95 9.43 -11.22 -12.79
C VAL A 95 10.06 -12.25 -13.72
N PHE A 96 11.13 -11.89 -14.43
CA PHE A 96 11.82 -12.75 -15.38
C PHE A 96 13.27 -13.00 -14.95
N ALA A 97 13.69 -14.26 -14.93
CA ALA A 97 15.08 -14.64 -14.63
C ALA A 97 16.09 -13.98 -15.58
N ASN A 98 15.68 -13.73 -16.83
CA ASN A 98 16.45 -12.98 -17.83
C ASN A 98 15.95 -11.53 -18.04
N GLY A 99 15.33 -10.94 -17.01
CA GLY A 99 14.77 -9.58 -17.05
C GLY A 99 15.77 -8.48 -17.44
N GLN A 100 17.05 -8.64 -17.09
CA GLN A 100 18.09 -7.71 -17.53
C GLN A 100 18.22 -7.67 -19.06
N ALA A 101 18.19 -8.82 -19.73
CA ALA A 101 18.26 -8.86 -21.19
C ALA A 101 16.99 -8.27 -21.82
N LEU A 102 15.82 -8.54 -21.25
CA LEU A 102 14.56 -7.95 -21.68
C LEU A 102 14.56 -6.42 -21.56
N SER A 103 15.19 -5.86 -20.51
CA SER A 103 15.29 -4.40 -20.31
C SER A 103 16.09 -3.66 -21.39
N GLU A 104 16.90 -4.37 -22.18
CA GLU A 104 17.67 -3.80 -23.30
C GLU A 104 16.85 -3.70 -24.60
N VAL A 105 15.65 -4.30 -24.64
CA VAL A 105 14.74 -4.26 -25.79
C VAL A 105 13.93 -2.97 -25.79
N SER A 106 14.23 -2.06 -26.71
CA SER A 106 13.65 -0.70 -26.72
C SER A 106 12.14 -0.63 -26.95
N ASP A 107 11.59 -1.59 -27.69
CA ASP A 107 10.17 -1.71 -28.02
C ASP A 107 9.46 -2.79 -27.19
N LEU A 108 10.05 -3.19 -26.05
CA LEU A 108 9.46 -4.20 -25.18
C LEU A 108 8.04 -3.79 -24.75
N SER A 109 7.13 -4.73 -24.87
CA SER A 109 5.78 -4.68 -24.35
C SER A 109 5.61 -5.80 -23.33
N VAL A 110 4.96 -5.48 -22.21
CA VAL A 110 4.51 -6.43 -21.19
C VAL A 110 2.99 -6.45 -21.27
N THR A 111 2.39 -7.63 -21.25
CA THR A 111 0.94 -7.81 -21.14
C THR A 111 0.64 -8.69 -19.95
N VAL A 112 -0.33 -8.27 -19.14
CA VAL A 112 -0.86 -9.03 -18.00
C VAL A 112 -2.32 -9.33 -18.27
N SER A 113 -2.76 -10.54 -17.94
CA SER A 113 -4.14 -10.97 -18.05
C SER A 113 -4.54 -11.76 -16.81
N GLY A 114 -5.23 -11.08 -15.90
CA GLY A 114 -5.95 -11.64 -14.75
C GLY A 114 -7.43 -11.26 -14.77
N GLU A 115 -8.23 -11.99 -14.02
CA GLU A 115 -9.68 -11.80 -13.88
C GLU A 115 -10.02 -10.78 -12.79
N PHE A 116 -9.40 -9.59 -12.86
CA PHE A 116 -9.60 -8.54 -11.88
C PHE A 116 -10.98 -7.88 -12.04
N SER A 117 -11.88 -8.14 -11.09
CA SER A 117 -13.22 -7.54 -11.06
C SER A 117 -13.45 -6.71 -9.79
N ARG A 118 -14.35 -5.73 -9.91
CA ARG A 118 -14.86 -4.87 -8.82
C ARG A 118 -16.38 -4.67 -8.88
N ALA A 119 -17.08 -5.52 -9.61
CA ALA A 119 -18.50 -5.37 -9.94
C ALA A 119 -19.44 -5.48 -8.72
N LEU A 120 -18.99 -6.10 -7.62
CA LEU A 120 -19.78 -6.22 -6.39
C LEU A 120 -19.84 -4.92 -5.58
N TRP A 121 -18.88 -4.01 -5.77
CA TRP A 121 -18.84 -2.72 -5.09
C TRP A 121 -19.78 -1.72 -5.75
N THR A 122 -20.97 -1.58 -5.17
CA THR A 122 -22.05 -0.74 -5.70
C THR A 122 -22.75 0.00 -4.57
N GLY A 123 -23.46 1.08 -4.89
CA GLY A 123 -24.21 1.88 -3.93
C GLY A 123 -23.57 3.25 -3.71
N LEU A 124 -23.71 3.77 -2.48
CA LEU A 124 -23.27 5.12 -2.12
C LEU A 124 -21.77 5.30 -2.33
N THR A 125 -21.38 6.53 -2.66
CA THR A 125 -19.98 6.92 -2.86
C THR A 125 -19.45 7.59 -1.60
N PHE A 126 -18.22 7.29 -1.23
CA PHE A 126 -17.58 7.92 -0.09
C PHE A 126 -17.21 9.36 -0.39
N ASN A 127 -17.60 10.29 0.48
CA ASN A 127 -17.12 11.66 0.46
C ASN A 127 -15.99 11.81 1.49
N GLY A 128 -14.74 11.89 1.01
CA GLY A 128 -13.56 12.04 1.86
C GLY A 128 -13.46 13.37 2.61
N GLU A 129 -14.21 14.40 2.22
CA GLU A 129 -14.25 15.67 2.97
C GLU A 129 -15.14 15.56 4.20
N THR A 130 -16.28 14.86 4.08
CA THR A 130 -17.26 14.74 5.17
C THR A 130 -17.11 13.45 5.97
N GLY A 131 -16.42 12.45 5.42
CA GLY A 131 -16.29 11.11 6.00
C GLY A 131 -17.61 10.34 6.02
N ASN A 132 -18.51 10.62 5.07
CA ASN A 132 -19.85 10.05 4.97
C ASN A 132 -20.08 9.39 3.61
N TRP A 133 -21.18 8.66 3.49
CA TRP A 133 -21.58 8.02 2.23
C TRP A 133 -22.72 8.79 1.59
N GLU A 134 -22.50 9.19 0.34
CA GLU A 134 -23.39 10.10 -0.38
C GLU A 134 -23.95 9.45 -1.63
N ASP A 135 -25.22 9.72 -1.87
CA ASP A 135 -25.90 9.44 -3.13
C ASP A 135 -25.77 10.69 -4.00
N SER A 136 -25.18 10.52 -5.18
CA SER A 136 -24.97 11.63 -6.13
C SER A 136 -26.27 12.15 -6.73
N GLU A 137 -27.35 11.38 -6.67
CA GLU A 137 -28.64 11.67 -7.30
C GLU A 137 -29.72 12.06 -6.28
N ASP A 138 -29.69 11.50 -5.06
CA ASP A 138 -30.68 11.76 -4.02
C ASP A 138 -30.09 11.82 -2.60
N ASN A 139 -29.81 13.04 -2.14
CA ASN A 139 -29.25 13.30 -0.81
C ASN A 139 -30.09 12.74 0.36
N SER A 140 -31.36 12.35 0.15
CA SER A 140 -32.16 11.72 1.20
C SER A 140 -31.70 10.31 1.57
N ASN A 141 -30.86 9.69 0.72
CA ASN A 141 -30.24 8.39 0.96
C ASN A 141 -28.85 8.49 1.60
N ASN A 142 -28.34 9.70 1.87
CA ASN A 142 -27.01 9.88 2.46
C ASN A 142 -26.93 9.25 3.86
N ILE A 143 -25.81 8.59 4.13
CA ILE A 143 -25.53 7.98 5.43
C ILE A 143 -24.46 8.82 6.13
N THR A 144 -24.87 9.45 7.24
CA THR A 144 -23.94 10.09 8.17
C THR A 144 -23.45 9.05 9.18
N ILE A 145 -22.13 8.93 9.29
CA ILE A 145 -21.48 8.03 10.25
C ILE A 145 -20.94 8.86 11.40
N ALA A 146 -21.39 8.55 12.62
CA ALA A 146 -20.88 9.19 13.83
C ALA A 146 -19.40 8.86 14.00
N ASP A 147 -18.59 9.79 14.53
CA ASP A 147 -17.14 9.59 14.66
C ASP A 147 -16.78 8.37 15.51
N ALA A 148 -17.59 8.03 16.52
CA ALA A 148 -17.41 6.82 17.33
C ALA A 148 -17.62 5.50 16.55
N ASN A 149 -18.20 5.57 15.36
CA ASN A 149 -18.44 4.43 14.46
C ASN A 149 -17.49 4.44 13.25
N LYS A 150 -16.49 5.34 13.22
CA LYS A 150 -15.38 5.30 12.27
C LYS A 150 -14.25 4.49 12.90
N LEU A 151 -14.05 3.29 12.37
CA LEU A 151 -13.33 2.21 13.05
C LEU A 151 -12.15 1.79 12.19
N VAL A 152 -10.94 2.10 12.66
CA VAL A 152 -9.70 1.75 11.97
C VAL A 152 -9.31 0.30 12.27
N TYR A 153 -8.96 -0.46 11.24
CA TYR A 153 -8.29 -1.75 11.37
C TYR A 153 -7.04 -1.59 12.22
N THR A 154 -6.93 -2.36 13.29
CA THR A 154 -5.80 -2.25 14.20
C THR A 154 -4.51 -2.73 13.52
N SER A 155 -3.36 -2.21 13.94
CA SER A 155 -2.05 -2.64 13.44
C SER A 155 -1.75 -4.13 13.70
N GLU A 156 -2.47 -4.74 14.65
CA GLU A 156 -2.42 -6.18 14.95
C GLU A 156 -3.27 -7.04 14.01
N SER A 157 -4.08 -6.43 13.15
CA SER A 157 -4.95 -7.17 12.23
C SER A 157 -4.12 -7.86 11.15
N ASP A 158 -4.50 -9.10 10.84
CA ASP A 158 -3.86 -9.87 9.76
C ASP A 158 -4.08 -9.19 8.40
N GLN A 159 -3.09 -9.30 7.51
CA GLN A 159 -3.28 -8.92 6.11
C GLN A 159 -4.35 -9.80 5.44
N ILE A 160 -5.14 -9.18 4.57
CA ILE A 160 -6.16 -9.81 3.75
C ILE A 160 -5.56 -10.10 2.37
N ASN A 161 -5.23 -11.35 2.12
CA ASN A 161 -4.92 -11.81 0.77
C ASN A 161 -6.18 -11.73 -0.10
N ILE A 162 -6.10 -11.18 -1.30
CA ILE A 162 -7.22 -11.04 -2.24
C ILE A 162 -6.78 -11.41 -3.66
N GLU A 163 -7.69 -11.95 -4.45
CA GLU A 163 -7.47 -12.19 -5.89
C GLU A 163 -7.97 -11.01 -6.75
N SER A 164 -8.94 -10.26 -6.22
CA SER A 164 -9.55 -9.09 -6.85
C SER A 164 -10.32 -8.28 -5.81
N LEU A 165 -10.88 -7.13 -6.22
CA LEU A 165 -11.75 -6.35 -5.35
C LEU A 165 -13.07 -7.08 -5.06
N ASP A 166 -13.61 -7.86 -6.00
CA ASP A 166 -14.78 -8.71 -5.73
C ASP A 166 -14.48 -9.82 -4.70
N ASP A 167 -13.26 -10.36 -4.73
CA ASP A 167 -12.82 -11.31 -3.69
C ASP A 167 -12.70 -10.63 -2.32
N LEU A 168 -12.18 -9.38 -2.25
CA LEU A 168 -12.22 -8.57 -1.03
C LEU A 168 -13.66 -8.40 -0.52
N HIS A 169 -14.60 -8.05 -1.41
CA HIS A 169 -16.01 -7.90 -1.04
C HIS A 169 -16.58 -9.19 -0.46
N ASN A 170 -16.30 -10.34 -1.09
CA ASN A 170 -16.78 -11.64 -0.62
C ASN A 170 -16.19 -12.02 0.73
N LYS A 171 -14.87 -11.80 0.94
CA LYS A 171 -14.19 -12.06 2.22
C LYS A 171 -14.73 -11.18 3.34
N LEU A 172 -14.96 -9.90 3.06
CA LEU A 172 -15.60 -8.99 4.00
C LEU A 172 -17.09 -9.28 4.16
N SER A 173 -17.78 -9.91 3.20
CA SER A 173 -19.20 -10.25 3.38
C SER A 173 -19.43 -11.45 4.30
N VAL A 174 -18.36 -12.15 4.72
CA VAL A 174 -18.46 -13.20 5.73
C VAL A 174 -18.73 -12.56 7.10
N ARG A 175 -19.87 -12.91 7.70
CA ARG A 175 -20.33 -12.35 8.98
C ARG A 175 -19.25 -12.34 10.06
N GLU A 176 -18.58 -13.47 10.29
CA GLU A 176 -17.58 -13.58 11.37
C GLU A 176 -16.33 -12.73 11.09
N THR A 177 -15.98 -12.52 9.81
CA THR A 177 -14.91 -11.59 9.42
C THR A 177 -15.27 -10.17 9.85
N LEU A 178 -16.47 -9.69 9.49
CA LEU A 178 -16.92 -8.33 9.89
C LEU A 178 -17.06 -8.20 11.39
N LYS A 179 -17.64 -9.21 12.05
CA LYS A 179 -17.80 -9.20 13.50
C LYS A 179 -16.44 -9.03 14.18
N THR A 180 -15.48 -9.86 13.83
CA THR A 180 -14.13 -9.85 14.41
C THR A 180 -13.43 -8.52 14.14
N ALA A 181 -13.50 -8.02 12.90
CA ALA A 181 -12.92 -6.74 12.53
C ALA A 181 -13.51 -5.57 13.34
N LEU A 182 -14.84 -5.49 13.42
CA LEU A 182 -15.54 -4.43 14.16
C LEU A 182 -15.26 -4.51 15.66
N GLU A 183 -15.30 -5.70 16.26
CA GLU A 183 -15.02 -5.90 17.69
C GLU A 183 -13.57 -5.56 18.03
N ASN A 184 -12.59 -5.97 17.20
CA ASN A 184 -11.19 -5.62 17.36
C ASN A 184 -10.95 -4.11 17.23
N ALA A 185 -11.68 -3.44 16.34
CA ALA A 185 -11.62 -1.99 16.17
C ALA A 185 -12.35 -1.20 17.28
N GLY A 186 -12.98 -1.89 18.24
CA GLY A 186 -13.53 -1.28 19.46
C GLY A 186 -15.06 -1.32 19.59
N VAL A 187 -15.78 -1.98 18.68
CA VAL A 187 -17.23 -2.20 18.85
C VAL A 187 -17.46 -3.20 19.98
N ALA A 188 -18.39 -2.88 20.88
CA ALA A 188 -18.81 -3.82 21.92
C ALA A 188 -19.36 -5.12 21.28
N SER A 189 -19.31 -6.23 22.02
CA SER A 189 -19.64 -7.54 21.45
C SER A 189 -20.98 -7.54 20.69
N ILE A 190 -20.91 -7.95 19.42
CA ILE A 190 -22.02 -7.94 18.48
C ILE A 190 -22.79 -9.26 18.62
N PRO A 191 -24.09 -9.22 18.99
CA PRO A 191 -24.91 -10.41 19.14
C PRO A 191 -24.97 -11.25 17.86
N GLU A 192 -25.01 -12.58 18.01
CA GLU A 192 -25.16 -13.54 16.89
C GLU A 192 -26.41 -13.28 16.03
N THR A 193 -27.42 -12.68 16.64
CA THR A 193 -28.68 -12.35 15.97
C THR A 193 -28.64 -11.05 15.17
N THR A 194 -27.51 -10.35 15.13
CA THR A 194 -27.27 -9.17 14.28
C THR A 194 -26.77 -9.61 12.91
N THR A 195 -27.42 -9.09 11.86
CA THR A 195 -26.96 -9.23 10.47
C THR A 195 -25.95 -8.14 10.17
N LEU A 196 -24.81 -8.51 9.58
CA LEU A 196 -23.78 -7.60 9.11
C LEU A 196 -23.73 -7.67 7.58
N ALA A 197 -23.66 -6.52 6.91
CA ALA A 197 -23.59 -6.45 5.46
C ALA A 197 -22.73 -5.26 5.00
N VAL A 198 -21.98 -5.48 3.92
CA VAL A 198 -21.31 -4.42 3.14
C VAL A 198 -22.33 -3.82 2.18
N SER A 199 -22.39 -2.50 2.05
CA SER A 199 -23.46 -1.83 1.29
C SER A 199 -23.03 -0.49 0.70
N ASN A 200 -21.92 -0.47 -0.03
CA ASN A 200 -21.34 0.74 -0.59
C ASN A 200 -20.40 0.47 -1.78
N ASN A 201 -20.12 1.53 -2.54
CA ASN A 201 -19.00 1.54 -3.48
C ASN A 201 -17.67 1.68 -2.72
N LEU A 202 -16.52 1.40 -3.35
CA LEU A 202 -15.22 1.61 -2.72
C LEU A 202 -14.98 3.10 -2.42
N GLY A 203 -14.49 3.40 -1.21
CA GLY A 203 -14.11 4.73 -0.78
C GLY A 203 -12.65 4.78 -0.34
N PHE A 204 -11.95 5.89 -0.58
CA PHE A 204 -10.57 6.06 -0.15
C PHE A 204 -10.34 7.44 0.46
N THR A 205 -9.51 7.51 1.50
CA THR A 205 -8.91 8.76 2.01
C THR A 205 -7.41 8.73 1.76
N ASN A 206 -6.88 9.80 1.16
CA ASN A 206 -5.46 9.98 0.83
C ASN A 206 -4.79 8.85 0.03
N GLY A 207 -5.56 7.89 -0.50
CA GLY A 207 -5.04 6.71 -1.21
C GLY A 207 -4.53 5.58 -0.31
N ASP A 208 -4.49 5.77 1.01
CA ASP A 208 -3.88 4.83 1.97
C ASP A 208 -4.90 4.18 2.92
N LEU A 209 -6.13 4.70 2.97
CA LEU A 209 -7.20 4.16 3.81
C LEU A 209 -8.43 3.81 2.97
N LEU A 210 -8.80 2.53 2.92
CA LEU A 210 -10.02 2.03 2.30
C LEU A 210 -11.19 2.13 3.28
N HIS A 211 -12.29 2.73 2.83
CA HIS A 211 -13.53 2.87 3.60
C HIS A 211 -14.58 1.86 3.15
N VAL A 212 -15.19 1.17 4.10
CA VAL A 212 -16.26 0.18 3.87
C VAL A 212 -17.41 0.45 4.83
N ASN A 213 -18.58 0.78 4.29
CA ASN A 213 -19.80 0.88 5.10
C ASN A 213 -20.29 -0.52 5.48
N VAL A 214 -20.30 -0.81 6.77
CA VAL A 214 -20.86 -2.03 7.34
C VAL A 214 -22.15 -1.69 8.07
N THR A 215 -23.28 -2.16 7.53
CA THR A 215 -24.58 -2.04 8.19
C THR A 215 -24.78 -3.20 9.16
N ALA A 216 -25.00 -2.88 10.44
CA ALA A 216 -25.37 -3.83 11.48
C ALA A 216 -26.85 -3.69 11.83
N THR A 217 -27.63 -4.74 11.56
CA THR A 217 -29.08 -4.77 11.81
C THR A 217 -29.41 -5.87 12.82
N PRO A 218 -29.76 -5.52 14.08
CA PRO A 218 -30.27 -6.48 15.05
C PRO A 218 -31.57 -7.13 14.56
N THR A 219 -31.93 -8.29 15.12
CA THR A 219 -33.27 -8.86 14.91
C THR A 219 -34.28 -8.29 15.92
N GLY A 220 -35.51 -8.04 15.49
CA GLY A 220 -36.61 -7.66 16.39
C GLY A 220 -37.56 -6.61 15.80
N ALA A 221 -38.68 -6.38 16.48
CA ALA A 221 -39.76 -5.48 16.03
C ALA A 221 -39.40 -3.99 16.04
N SER A 222 -38.25 -3.61 16.61
CA SER A 222 -37.75 -2.23 16.65
C SER A 222 -36.24 -2.18 16.45
N ALA A 223 -35.74 -3.01 15.53
CA ALA A 223 -34.33 -3.03 15.19
C ALA A 223 -33.94 -1.73 14.47
N THR A 224 -33.07 -0.94 15.09
CA THR A 224 -32.41 0.19 14.43
C THR A 224 -31.09 -0.29 13.87
N ALA A 225 -30.87 -0.05 12.57
CA ALA A 225 -29.60 -0.33 11.94
C ALA A 225 -28.54 0.70 12.38
N THR A 226 -27.32 0.23 12.60
CA THR A 226 -26.15 1.09 12.82
C THR A 226 -25.23 0.94 11.62
N ASN A 227 -24.74 2.07 11.12
CA ASN A 227 -23.69 2.08 10.10
C ASN A 227 -22.33 2.30 10.77
N TYR A 228 -21.36 1.50 10.36
CA TYR A 228 -19.96 1.59 10.73
C TYR A 228 -19.13 1.88 9.49
N ASP A 229 -18.19 2.81 9.60
CA ASP A 229 -17.15 2.97 8.58
C ASP A 229 -15.95 2.12 9.01
N LEU A 230 -15.80 0.95 8.40
CA LEU A 230 -14.64 0.11 8.59
C LEU A 230 -13.51 0.63 7.70
N GLN A 231 -12.49 1.18 8.34
CA GLN A 231 -11.36 1.85 7.71
C GLN A 231 -10.15 0.90 7.69
N ILE A 232 -9.88 0.33 6.52
CA ILE A 232 -8.84 -0.68 6.32
C ILE A 232 -7.64 0.00 5.68
N PRO A 233 -6.47 0.09 6.35
CA PRO A 233 -5.27 0.56 5.68
C PRO A 233 -4.96 -0.31 4.46
N VAL A 234 -4.60 0.31 3.34
CA VAL A 234 -4.40 -0.43 2.09
C VAL A 234 -3.21 -1.38 2.19
N SER A 235 -2.27 -1.12 3.10
CA SER A 235 -1.16 -2.02 3.43
C SER A 235 -1.58 -3.29 4.19
N ASN A 236 -2.83 -3.39 4.66
CA ASN A 236 -3.42 -4.66 5.09
C ASN A 236 -3.88 -5.52 3.89
N LEU A 237 -3.70 -5.11 2.64
CA LEU A 237 -4.12 -5.86 1.46
C LEU A 237 -2.91 -6.47 0.73
N ASN A 238 -3.05 -7.73 0.30
CA ASN A 238 -2.08 -8.39 -0.55
C ASN A 238 -2.80 -9.01 -1.75
N LEU A 239 -2.37 -8.68 -2.96
CA LEU A 239 -2.92 -9.26 -4.18
C LEU A 239 -2.23 -10.59 -4.47
N VAL A 240 -2.92 -11.70 -4.25
CA VAL A 240 -2.44 -13.08 -4.42
C VAL A 240 -3.22 -13.73 -5.56
N VAL A 241 -2.63 -13.83 -6.74
CA VAL A 241 -3.29 -14.33 -7.96
C VAL A 241 -2.61 -15.60 -8.45
N PRO A 242 -3.24 -16.77 -8.29
CA PRO A 242 -2.72 -18.00 -8.84
C PRO A 242 -2.81 -17.97 -10.38
N ASN A 243 -1.78 -18.49 -11.05
CA ASN A 243 -1.74 -18.64 -12.50
C ASN A 243 -1.97 -17.33 -13.31
N LEU A 244 -1.55 -16.17 -12.77
CA LEU A 244 -1.62 -14.90 -13.49
C LEU A 244 -0.84 -15.00 -14.81
N THR A 245 -1.48 -14.63 -15.92
CA THR A 245 -0.82 -14.66 -17.24
C THR A 245 -0.02 -13.39 -17.47
N ILE A 246 1.28 -13.54 -17.75
CA ILE A 246 2.22 -12.48 -18.08
C ILE A 246 2.96 -12.89 -19.36
N THR A 247 2.93 -12.02 -20.37
CA THR A 247 3.67 -12.20 -21.62
C THR A 247 4.48 -10.96 -21.96
N VAL A 248 5.56 -11.16 -22.71
CA VAL A 248 6.36 -10.06 -23.27
C VAL A 248 6.53 -10.23 -24.77
N ALA A 249 6.58 -9.12 -25.49
CA ALA A 249 6.84 -9.08 -26.92
C ALA A 249 7.70 -7.86 -27.26
N GLY A 250 8.50 -7.97 -28.32
CA GLY A 250 9.39 -6.91 -28.79
C GLY A 250 10.33 -7.43 -29.85
N THR A 251 11.20 -6.56 -30.35
CA THR A 251 12.18 -6.93 -31.37
C THR A 251 13.15 -7.99 -30.83
N ASN A 252 13.25 -9.12 -31.53
CA ASN A 252 14.04 -10.31 -31.13
C ASN A 252 13.61 -10.96 -29.80
N VAL A 253 12.38 -10.76 -29.36
CA VAL A 253 11.81 -11.52 -28.23
C VAL A 253 11.02 -12.71 -28.79
N GLY A 254 11.41 -13.92 -28.41
CA GLY A 254 10.76 -15.17 -28.80
C GLY A 254 9.54 -15.50 -27.93
N GLU A 255 8.88 -16.62 -28.23
CA GLU A 255 7.79 -17.13 -27.40
C GLU A 255 8.32 -17.67 -26.06
N ALA A 256 7.64 -17.34 -24.96
CA ALA A 256 7.99 -17.85 -23.65
C ALA A 256 7.56 -19.33 -23.50
N ASN A 257 8.38 -20.14 -22.84
CA ASN A 257 8.02 -21.54 -22.52
C ASN A 257 6.91 -21.63 -21.45
N ARG A 258 6.68 -20.54 -20.70
CA ARG A 258 5.62 -20.41 -19.71
C ARG A 258 5.14 -18.97 -19.68
N THR A 259 3.84 -18.81 -19.54
CA THR A 259 3.19 -17.50 -19.46
C THR A 259 2.42 -17.28 -18.16
N THR A 260 2.27 -18.27 -17.29
CA THR A 260 1.49 -18.17 -16.04
C THR A 260 2.35 -18.27 -14.80
N THR A 261 2.18 -17.40 -13.81
CA THR A 261 2.93 -17.38 -12.53
C THR A 261 2.00 -17.30 -11.32
N ASN A 262 2.47 -17.71 -10.14
CA ASN A 262 1.84 -17.36 -8.87
C ASN A 262 2.29 -15.96 -8.48
N PHE A 263 1.42 -14.97 -8.66
CA PHE A 263 1.74 -13.58 -8.45
C PHE A 263 1.28 -13.13 -7.06
N ASN A 264 2.20 -12.58 -6.27
CA ASN A 264 1.93 -11.94 -4.99
C ASN A 264 2.40 -10.48 -5.07
N PHE A 265 1.53 -9.54 -4.72
CA PHE A 265 1.87 -8.12 -4.61
C PHE A 265 1.43 -7.60 -3.24
N ASN A 266 2.41 -7.37 -2.38
CA ASN A 266 2.18 -6.80 -1.05
C ASN A 266 2.02 -5.28 -1.18
N VAL A 267 0.84 -4.75 -0.87
CA VAL A 267 0.64 -3.29 -0.87
C VAL A 267 1.42 -2.72 0.30
N GLY A 268 2.41 -1.89 0.01
CA GLY A 268 3.29 -1.32 1.01
C GLY A 268 2.64 -0.17 1.79
N ILE A 269 3.22 0.13 2.94
CA ILE A 269 2.86 1.28 3.77
C ILE A 269 3.24 2.56 3.02
N ASP A 270 2.28 3.46 2.84
CA ASP A 270 2.53 4.81 2.31
C ASP A 270 3.23 5.66 3.39
N PRO A 271 4.44 6.19 3.13
CA PRO A 271 5.16 7.04 4.08
C PRO A 271 4.66 8.50 4.07
N THR A 272 3.60 8.83 3.35
CA THR A 272 3.11 10.21 3.25
C THR A 272 2.46 10.68 4.55
N LEU A 273 3.11 11.62 5.22
CA LEU A 273 2.60 12.24 6.45
C LEU A 273 1.40 13.15 6.16
N ASN A 274 0.26 12.85 6.79
CA ASN A 274 -1.00 13.60 6.67
C ASN A 274 -1.46 14.20 8.01
N PHE A 275 -0.52 14.62 8.85
CA PHE A 275 -0.83 15.12 10.19
C PHE A 275 -1.52 16.48 10.18
N SER A 276 -2.65 16.55 10.89
CA SER A 276 -3.28 17.81 11.28
C SER A 276 -3.74 17.72 12.73
N GLN A 277 -3.31 18.66 13.56
CA GLN A 277 -3.76 18.71 14.94
C GLN A 277 -5.22 19.16 15.00
N THR A 278 -6.10 18.27 15.46
CA THR A 278 -7.52 18.57 15.70
C THR A 278 -7.79 18.93 17.16
N GLY A 279 -8.79 19.78 17.40
CA GLY A 279 -9.23 20.14 18.75
C GLY A 279 -8.41 21.25 19.41
N ASN A 280 -8.57 21.39 20.72
CA ASN A 280 -7.84 22.40 21.49
C ASN A 280 -6.40 21.95 21.75
N ALA A 281 -5.46 22.90 21.71
CA ALA A 281 -4.09 22.65 22.11
C ALA A 281 -4.06 22.15 23.57
N PRO A 282 -3.42 21.00 23.86
CA PRO A 282 -3.34 20.51 25.22
C PRO A 282 -2.37 21.38 26.04
N SER A 283 -2.59 21.41 27.35
CA SER A 283 -1.72 22.13 28.28
C SER A 283 -0.51 21.27 28.66
N ALA A 284 0.66 21.90 28.70
CA ALA A 284 1.88 21.30 29.23
C ALA A 284 2.64 22.29 30.12
N THR A 285 3.48 21.81 31.02
CA THR A 285 4.47 22.63 31.73
C THR A 285 5.75 22.75 30.90
N THR A 286 6.62 23.71 31.22
CA THR A 286 7.94 23.80 30.57
C THR A 286 8.74 22.51 30.72
N ASP A 287 8.76 21.90 31.90
CA ASP A 287 9.51 20.66 32.16
C ASP A 287 8.98 19.46 31.34
N GLU A 288 7.67 19.39 31.07
CA GLU A 288 7.05 18.31 30.28
C GLU A 288 7.42 18.36 28.78
N VAL A 289 7.84 19.53 28.30
CA VAL A 289 8.19 19.77 26.88
C VAL A 289 9.69 20.01 26.70
N THR A 290 10.48 19.85 27.76
CA THR A 290 11.94 19.96 27.72
C THR A 290 12.57 18.75 28.41
N GLY A 291 13.27 17.90 27.65
CA GLY A 291 13.96 16.73 28.18
C GLY A 291 13.88 15.52 27.25
N ASP A 292 14.51 14.42 27.66
CA ASP A 292 14.63 13.21 26.84
C ASP A 292 13.27 12.53 26.58
N ASP A 293 12.29 12.72 27.47
CA ASP A 293 10.93 12.18 27.37
C ASP A 293 9.91 13.18 26.80
N ALA A 294 10.35 14.32 26.25
CA ALA A 294 9.44 15.36 25.77
C ALA A 294 8.53 14.84 24.65
N ALA A 295 9.07 14.05 23.71
CA ALA A 295 8.30 13.49 22.61
C ALA A 295 7.18 12.56 23.10
N SER A 296 7.50 11.61 23.98
CA SER A 296 6.52 10.66 24.53
C SER A 296 5.45 11.39 25.36
N THR A 297 5.86 12.36 26.18
CA THR A 297 4.95 13.19 26.98
C THR A 297 3.98 13.98 26.11
N ILE A 298 4.47 14.60 25.04
CA ILE A 298 3.63 15.37 24.11
C ILE A 298 2.61 14.47 23.41
N LEU A 299 2.99 13.27 22.96
CA LEU A 299 2.06 12.31 22.36
C LEU A 299 1.00 11.83 23.35
N GLN A 300 1.36 11.65 24.62
CA GLN A 300 0.40 11.35 25.68
C GLN A 300 -0.60 12.49 25.90
N LYS A 301 -0.14 13.75 25.88
CA LYS A 301 -0.99 14.95 26.01
C LYS A 301 -1.96 15.11 24.83
N LEU A 302 -1.56 14.66 23.64
CA LEU A 302 -2.42 14.59 22.46
C LEU A 302 -3.45 13.44 22.55
N GLY A 303 -3.35 12.58 23.56
CA GLY A 303 -4.30 11.49 23.80
C GLY A 303 -3.98 10.21 23.03
N TYR A 304 -2.77 10.09 22.47
CA TYR A 304 -2.33 8.92 21.69
C TYR A 304 -1.88 7.76 22.58
N THR A 305 -2.66 7.47 23.62
CA THR A 305 -2.40 6.42 24.61
C THR A 305 -3.38 5.27 24.49
N THR A 306 -3.00 4.09 24.95
CA THR A 306 -3.82 2.86 24.87
C THR A 306 -5.16 2.96 25.59
N ALA A 307 -5.22 3.74 26.67
CA ALA A 307 -6.44 4.03 27.41
C ALA A 307 -6.38 5.43 28.06
N THR A 308 -7.54 5.99 28.39
CA THR A 308 -7.60 7.24 29.15
C THR A 308 -6.86 7.08 30.49
N GLY A 309 -5.86 7.92 30.72
CA GLY A 309 -5.01 7.86 31.92
C GLY A 309 -3.84 6.86 31.84
N SER A 310 -3.67 6.16 30.72
CA SER A 310 -2.48 5.34 30.43
C SER A 310 -1.30 6.23 30.00
N THR A 311 -0.08 5.80 30.30
CA THR A 311 1.17 6.37 29.77
C THR A 311 1.67 5.62 28.53
N ASP A 312 1.13 4.43 28.27
CA ASP A 312 1.53 3.61 27.13
C ASP A 312 0.94 4.20 25.86
N LEU A 313 1.79 4.45 24.87
CA LEU A 313 1.39 4.98 23.57
C LEU A 313 0.66 3.91 22.74
N SER A 314 -0.34 4.35 21.99
CA SER A 314 -1.09 3.50 21.07
C SER A 314 -0.58 3.72 19.65
N ASN A 315 -0.01 2.67 19.06
CA ASN A 315 0.41 2.68 17.66
C ASN A 315 -0.76 3.02 16.74
N ASP A 316 -1.94 2.44 16.97
CA ASP A 316 -3.14 2.70 16.17
C ASP A 316 -3.55 4.17 16.18
N LYS A 317 -3.52 4.83 17.36
CA LYS A 317 -3.86 6.25 17.47
C LYS A 317 -2.80 7.13 16.80
N ILE A 318 -1.52 6.79 16.93
CA ILE A 318 -0.43 7.52 16.25
C ILE A 318 -0.56 7.33 14.73
N SER A 319 -0.77 6.09 14.26
CA SER A 319 -1.01 5.78 12.85
C SER A 319 -2.16 6.60 12.28
N ALA A 320 -3.32 6.61 12.95
CA ALA A 320 -4.48 7.37 12.51
C ALA A 320 -4.23 8.88 12.48
N ALA A 321 -3.45 9.41 13.44
CA ALA A 321 -3.11 10.82 13.47
C ALA A 321 -2.11 11.23 12.38
N LEU A 322 -1.14 10.37 12.08
CA LEU A 322 -0.09 10.64 11.09
C LEU A 322 -0.50 10.26 9.66
N GLY A 323 -1.51 9.39 9.52
CA GLY A 323 -1.85 8.76 8.24
C GLY A 323 -0.76 7.81 7.75
N ILE A 324 -0.10 7.11 8.68
CA ILE A 324 0.95 6.11 8.40
C ILE A 324 0.59 4.85 9.17
N TYR A 325 0.00 3.87 8.50
CA TYR A 325 -0.60 2.70 9.16
C TYR A 325 0.35 1.50 9.27
N ASN A 326 -0.07 0.48 10.03
CA ASN A 326 0.65 -0.79 10.21
C ASN A 326 2.11 -0.61 10.66
N CYS A 327 2.34 0.32 11.58
CA CYS A 327 3.67 0.66 12.09
C CYS A 327 3.72 0.59 13.63
N LYS A 328 4.92 0.33 14.15
CA LYS A 328 5.31 0.58 15.54
C LYS A 328 6.01 1.93 15.63
N PHE A 329 5.54 2.81 16.50
CA PHE A 329 6.10 4.14 16.67
C PHE A 329 6.95 4.25 17.92
N THR A 330 8.16 4.76 17.74
CA THR A 330 9.08 5.10 18.84
C THR A 330 9.31 6.61 18.84
N PRO A 331 8.86 7.35 19.87
CA PRO A 331 9.18 8.77 20.01
C PRO A 331 10.68 8.95 20.19
N THR A 332 11.27 9.93 19.51
CA THR A 332 12.72 10.15 19.55
C THR A 332 13.08 11.49 20.17
N ASN A 333 12.43 12.58 19.77
CA ASN A 333 12.75 13.93 20.24
C ASN A 333 11.58 14.90 20.04
N ALA A 334 11.57 15.99 20.81
CA ALA A 334 10.70 17.12 20.55
C ALA A 334 11.46 18.44 20.77
N THR A 335 11.36 19.37 19.82
CA THR A 335 12.04 20.68 19.90
C THR A 335 11.09 21.81 19.62
N GLU A 336 11.19 22.90 20.38
CA GLU A 336 10.38 24.11 20.15
C GLU A 336 10.66 24.67 18.74
N ASN A 337 9.62 24.75 17.90
CA ASN A 337 9.68 25.33 16.58
C ASN A 337 9.34 26.82 16.65
N THR A 338 10.36 27.64 16.88
CA THR A 338 10.23 29.11 16.99
C THR A 338 9.90 29.81 15.66
N SER A 339 9.94 29.09 14.54
CA SER A 339 9.62 29.63 13.20
C SER A 339 8.16 29.39 12.82
N ALA A 340 7.48 28.44 13.47
CA ALA A 340 6.06 28.18 13.26
C ALA A 340 5.21 29.11 14.15
N THR A 341 4.11 29.62 13.58
CA THR A 341 3.11 30.36 14.34
C THR A 341 1.99 29.42 14.73
N ALA A 342 1.71 29.30 16.03
CA ALA A 342 0.59 28.53 16.50
C ALA A 342 -0.73 29.16 16.01
N THR A 343 -1.74 28.31 15.77
CA THR A 343 -3.07 28.72 15.29
C THR A 343 -3.79 29.66 16.26
N ASN A 344 -3.39 29.67 17.54
CA ASN A 344 -3.92 30.54 18.59
C ASN A 344 -2.79 31.40 19.20
N ASN A 345 -3.02 32.72 19.26
CA ASN A 345 -2.08 33.70 19.84
C ASN A 345 -1.75 33.33 21.30
N GLY A 346 -0.54 32.82 21.55
CA GLY A 346 -0.03 32.48 22.89
C GLY A 346 0.45 31.04 23.06
N ASN A 347 0.09 30.14 22.13
CA ASN A 347 0.62 28.77 22.15
C ASN A 347 2.05 28.70 21.60
N LYS A 348 2.79 27.69 22.06
CA LYS A 348 4.09 27.32 21.49
C LYS A 348 3.92 26.15 20.52
N VAL A 349 4.78 26.06 19.53
CA VAL A 349 4.83 24.94 18.58
C VAL A 349 6.06 24.10 18.87
N TYR A 350 5.90 22.78 18.84
CA TYR A 350 6.98 21.81 19.00
C TYR A 350 6.99 20.89 17.79
N THR A 351 8.16 20.69 17.18
CA THR A 351 8.37 19.64 16.20
C THR A 351 8.64 18.35 16.96
N VAL A 352 7.74 17.38 16.84
CA VAL A 352 7.86 16.04 17.41
C VAL A 352 8.46 15.13 16.35
N THR A 353 9.46 14.35 16.72
CA THR A 353 10.09 13.32 15.89
C THR A 353 9.71 11.94 16.41
N VAL A 354 9.27 11.07 15.50
CA VAL A 354 9.02 9.66 15.76
C VAL A 354 9.71 8.80 14.71
N THR A 355 10.17 7.63 15.11
CA THR A 355 10.57 6.56 14.18
C THR A 355 9.41 5.60 14.03
N ALA A 356 9.05 5.26 12.79
CA ALA A 356 8.08 4.22 12.48
C ALA A 356 8.79 3.01 11.86
N GLU A 357 8.51 1.82 12.37
CA GLU A 357 8.94 0.53 11.81
C GLU A 357 7.71 -0.27 11.40
N PRO A 358 7.70 -0.98 10.26
CA PRO A 358 6.61 -1.89 9.92
C PRO A 358 6.25 -2.80 11.10
N TYR A 359 4.96 -3.02 11.33
CA TYR A 359 4.47 -3.65 12.56
C TYR A 359 5.08 -5.05 12.78
N ASP A 360 5.20 -5.82 11.70
CA ASP A 360 5.94 -7.07 11.66
C ASP A 360 6.47 -7.34 10.23
N THR A 361 7.02 -8.53 10.02
CA THR A 361 7.65 -8.92 8.75
C THR A 361 6.69 -9.10 7.57
N SER A 362 5.38 -9.12 7.80
CA SER A 362 4.37 -9.14 6.73
C SER A 362 4.20 -7.77 6.07
N TYR A 363 4.57 -6.69 6.76
CA TYR A 363 4.48 -5.34 6.23
C TYR A 363 5.82 -4.83 5.71
N VAL A 364 5.76 -4.08 4.61
CA VAL A 364 6.90 -3.38 3.98
C VAL A 364 6.46 -1.98 3.60
N TRP A 365 7.40 -1.08 3.38
CA TRP A 365 7.12 0.22 2.77
C TRP A 365 6.76 0.05 1.29
N ASP A 366 6.05 1.04 0.74
CA ASP A 366 5.73 1.13 -0.69
C ASP A 366 6.96 1.12 -1.63
N ASP A 367 8.15 1.46 -1.13
CA ASP A 367 9.43 1.33 -1.84
C ASP A 367 10.08 -0.07 -1.71
N GLY A 368 9.41 -1.02 -1.06
CA GLY A 368 9.86 -2.39 -0.80
C GLY A 368 10.88 -2.54 0.34
N SER A 369 11.24 -1.47 1.03
CA SER A 369 12.11 -1.56 2.20
C SER A 369 11.36 -2.03 3.45
N SER A 370 12.08 -2.58 4.43
CA SER A 370 11.53 -3.04 5.72
C SER A 370 12.12 -2.32 6.94
N GLY A 371 13.07 -1.41 6.72
CA GLY A 371 13.74 -0.68 7.80
C GLY A 371 12.89 0.46 8.34
N SER A 372 13.24 1.01 9.50
CA SER A 372 12.50 2.12 10.08
C SER A 372 12.68 3.43 9.28
N LYS A 373 11.64 4.27 9.27
CA LYS A 373 11.64 5.63 8.71
C LYS A 373 11.37 6.66 9.80
N GLU A 374 11.96 7.84 9.70
CA GLU A 374 11.78 8.94 10.65
C GLU A 374 10.75 9.94 10.11
N PHE A 375 9.84 10.38 10.97
CA PHE A 375 8.79 11.35 10.66
C PHE A 375 8.82 12.50 11.66
N THR A 376 8.59 13.71 11.17
CA THR A 376 8.49 14.91 11.99
C THR A 376 7.20 15.66 11.72
N PHE A 377 6.57 16.14 12.77
CA PHE A 377 5.33 16.92 12.66
C PHE A 377 5.24 17.97 13.77
N ASP A 378 4.60 19.08 13.44
CA ASP A 378 4.47 20.21 14.36
C ASP A 378 3.18 20.12 15.18
N VAL A 379 3.29 20.32 16.49
CA VAL A 379 2.16 20.32 17.42
C VAL A 379 2.13 21.62 18.22
N SER A 380 0.94 22.16 18.39
CA SER A 380 0.65 23.34 19.20
C SER A 380 0.26 22.94 20.62
N LEU A 381 0.93 23.55 21.61
CA LEU A 381 0.73 23.34 23.04
C LEU A 381 0.50 24.68 23.76
N THR A 382 -0.36 24.67 24.77
CA THR A 382 -0.45 25.77 25.74
C THR A 382 0.55 25.50 26.87
N VAL A 383 1.70 26.17 26.82
CA VAL A 383 2.77 25.97 27.80
C VAL A 383 2.66 27.02 28.91
N ASN A 384 2.50 26.55 30.15
CA ASN A 384 2.36 27.38 31.35
C ASN A 384 3.59 27.33 32.27
#